data_AF-A0A1I2VKT8-F1
#
_entry.id   AF-A0A1I2VKT8-F1
#
_cell.length_a   1.000
_cell.length_b   1.000
_cell.length_c   1.000
_cell.angle_alpha   90.00
_cell.angle_beta   90.00
_cell.angle_gamma   90.00
#
_symmetry.space_group_name_H-M   'P 1'
#
loop_
_entity.id
_entity.type
_entity.pdbx_description
1 polymer ?
#
loop_
_entity_poly.entity_id
_entity_poly.type
_entity_poly.pdbx_seq_one_letter_code
_entity_poly.pdbx_strand_id
1 'polypeptide(L)'
;MTSETRVASVEELETGFQRELGTNRWAAAETAYALAVRHRDDGNWDQSREWVQQCLRLLEGFPSDTEDQVATKRLSVGGVQLPTYLHDGVVRDRFGDIA
;
A
#
# COMPACT_ATOMS: atom_id res chain seq x y z
N MET A 1 14.99 15.32 22.39
CA MET A 1 13.77 14.51 22.19
C MET A 1 13.54 14.40 20.70
N THR A 2 14.21 13.46 20.05
CA THR A 2 13.92 13.10 18.66
C THR A 2 12.67 12.26 18.71
N SER A 3 11.55 12.78 18.19
CA SER A 3 10.40 11.95 17.88
C SER A 3 10.83 10.99 16.78
N GLU A 4 11.45 9.87 17.16
CA GLU A 4 11.66 8.74 16.27
C GLU A 4 10.26 8.37 15.78
N THR A 5 9.98 8.69 14.51
CA THR A 5 8.75 8.25 13.85
C THR A 5 8.80 6.74 13.86
N ARG A 6 8.14 6.14 14.88
CA ARG A 6 8.09 4.68 15.05
C ARG A 6 7.61 4.09 13.73
N VAL A 7 8.50 3.36 13.09
CA VAL A 7 8.14 2.51 11.95
C VAL A 7 7.21 1.44 12.50
N ALA A 8 6.00 1.37 11.94
CA ALA A 8 5.06 0.33 12.31
C ALA A 8 5.61 -1.02 11.81
N SER A 9 5.52 -2.04 12.64
CA SER A 9 5.86 -3.40 12.22
C SER A 9 4.90 -3.88 11.13
N VAL A 10 5.32 -4.87 10.33
CA VAL A 10 4.46 -5.53 9.34
C VAL A 10 3.14 -5.99 9.99
N GLU A 11 3.20 -6.63 11.15
CA GLU A 11 2.02 -7.09 11.88
C GLU A 11 1.05 -5.95 12.26
N GLU A 12 1.58 -4.77 12.63
CA GLU A 12 0.76 -3.59 12.93
C GLU A 12 0.07 -3.05 11.65
N LEU A 13 0.78 -3.09 10.53
CA LEU A 13 0.24 -2.71 9.22
C LEU A 13 -0.84 -3.70 8.74
N GLU A 14 -0.63 -5.00 8.92
CA GLU A 14 -1.63 -6.04 8.57
C GLU A 14 -2.90 -5.90 9.41
N THR A 15 -2.74 -5.63 10.72
CA THR A 15 -3.87 -5.36 11.61
C THR A 15 -4.62 -4.09 11.17
N GLY A 16 -3.88 -3.04 10.79
CA GLY A 16 -4.44 -1.82 10.22
C GLY A 16 -5.23 -2.09 8.93
N PHE A 17 -4.63 -2.85 8.01
CA PHE A 17 -5.24 -3.25 6.75
C PHE A 17 -6.57 -3.98 6.96
N GLN A 18 -6.64 -4.96 7.86
CA GLN A 18 -7.88 -5.71 8.13
C GLN A 18 -9.01 -4.80 8.63
N ARG A 19 -8.66 -3.83 9.49
CA ARG A 19 -9.63 -2.84 9.99
C ARG A 19 -10.12 -1.91 8.88
N GLU A 20 -9.22 -1.48 8.01
CA GLU A 20 -9.52 -0.60 6.90
C GLU A 20 -10.34 -1.31 5.82
N LEU A 21 -10.10 -2.59 5.58
CA LEU A 21 -10.86 -3.36 4.61
C LEU A 21 -12.38 -3.34 4.90
N GLY A 22 -12.75 -3.32 6.19
CA GLY A 22 -14.14 -3.24 6.64
C GLY A 22 -14.70 -1.82 6.77
N THR A 23 -13.87 -0.77 6.74
CA THR A 23 -14.31 0.62 7.01
C THR A 23 -14.02 1.57 5.85
N ASN A 24 -12.84 1.49 5.27
CA ASN A 24 -12.37 2.29 4.15
C ASN A 24 -11.44 1.48 3.24
N ARG A 25 -12.00 0.95 2.15
CA ARG A 25 -11.26 0.15 1.16
C ARG A 25 -10.12 0.92 0.48
N TRP A 26 -10.21 2.25 0.37
CA TRP A 26 -9.13 3.06 -0.21
C TRP A 26 -7.92 3.08 0.73
N ALA A 27 -8.17 3.33 2.01
CA ALA A 27 -7.12 3.25 3.03
C ALA A 27 -6.50 1.84 3.09
N ALA A 28 -7.31 0.80 2.90
CA ALA A 28 -6.80 -0.58 2.79
C ALA A 28 -5.87 -0.76 1.57
N ALA A 29 -6.19 -0.16 0.42
CA ALA A 29 -5.31 -0.22 -0.76
C ALA A 29 -3.97 0.49 -0.50
N GLU A 30 -4.00 1.66 0.14
CA GLU A 30 -2.80 2.39 0.58
C GLU A 30 -1.95 1.57 1.54
N THR A 31 -2.57 0.89 2.51
CA THR A 31 -1.88 0.03 3.47
C THR A 31 -1.34 -1.25 2.82
N ALA A 32 -2.07 -1.86 1.89
CA ALA A 32 -1.58 -3.01 1.11
C ALA A 32 -0.33 -2.64 0.29
N TYR A 33 -0.31 -1.45 -0.32
CA TYR A 33 0.88 -0.94 -1.00
C TYR A 33 2.06 -0.79 -0.04
N ALA A 34 1.83 -0.20 1.15
CA ALA A 34 2.87 -0.05 2.15
C ALA A 34 3.43 -1.40 2.63
N LEU A 35 2.56 -2.40 2.84
CA LEU A 35 2.95 -3.78 3.17
C LEU A 35 3.81 -4.40 2.07
N ALA A 36 3.41 -4.25 0.81
CA ALA A 36 4.18 -4.75 -0.32
C ALA A 36 5.60 -4.16 -0.36
N VAL A 37 5.74 -2.85 -0.13
CA VAL A 37 7.05 -2.19 -0.05
C VAL A 37 7.86 -2.70 1.14
N ARG A 38 7.24 -2.83 2.32
CA ARG A 38 7.93 -3.36 3.51
C ARG A 38 8.49 -4.76 3.27
N HIS A 39 7.67 -5.67 2.78
CA HIS A 39 8.12 -7.02 2.47
C HIS A 39 9.23 -7.04 1.41
N ARG A 40 9.19 -6.14 0.43
CA ARG A 40 10.26 -5.97 -0.54
C ARG A 40 11.56 -5.48 0.12
N ASP A 41 11.50 -4.46 0.97
CA ASP A 41 12.66 -3.93 1.70
C ASP A 41 13.28 -4.99 2.63
N ASP A 42 12.46 -5.85 3.25
CA ASP A 42 12.90 -7.00 4.04
C ASP A 42 13.42 -8.19 3.18
N GLY A 43 13.34 -8.11 1.85
CA GLY A 43 13.76 -9.17 0.92
C GLY A 43 12.76 -10.33 0.77
N ASN A 44 11.57 -10.21 1.36
CA ASN A 44 10.47 -11.17 1.31
C ASN A 44 9.63 -10.97 0.05
N TRP A 45 10.19 -11.32 -1.12
CA TRP A 45 9.56 -11.11 -2.42
C TRP A 45 8.24 -11.85 -2.60
N ASP A 46 8.10 -13.07 -2.08
CA ASP A 46 6.85 -13.84 -2.14
C ASP A 46 5.70 -13.10 -1.45
N GLN A 47 5.94 -12.62 -0.22
CA GLN A 47 4.92 -11.90 0.53
C GLN A 47 4.65 -10.52 -0.08
N SER A 48 5.68 -9.86 -0.61
CA SER A 48 5.53 -8.61 -1.35
C SER A 48 4.58 -8.78 -2.52
N ARG A 49 4.76 -9.85 -3.32
CA ARG A 49 3.88 -10.18 -4.45
C ARG A 49 2.44 -10.40 -4.03
N GLU A 50 2.19 -11.13 -2.94
CA GLU A 50 0.82 -11.32 -2.44
C GLU A 50 0.15 -9.98 -2.10
N TRP A 51 0.88 -9.08 -1.43
CA TRP A 51 0.36 -7.76 -1.10
C TRP A 51 0.16 -6.86 -2.32
N VAL A 52 1.04 -6.95 -3.32
CA VAL A 52 0.85 -6.28 -4.61
C VAL A 52 -0.46 -6.73 -5.26
N GLN A 53 -0.70 -8.04 -5.35
CA GLN A 53 -1.94 -8.57 -5.92
C GLN A 53 -3.18 -8.15 -5.12
N GLN A 54 -3.09 -8.11 -3.79
CA GLN A 54 -4.19 -7.59 -2.96
C GLN A 54 -4.45 -6.11 -3.22
N CYS A 55 -3.40 -5.30 -3.34
CA CYS A 55 -3.51 -3.89 -3.67
C CYS A 55 -4.19 -3.70 -5.04
N LEU A 56 -3.75 -4.43 -6.06
CA LEU A 56 -4.34 -4.39 -7.40
C LEU A 56 -5.83 -4.78 -7.38
N ARG A 57 -6.19 -5.88 -6.70
CA ARG A 57 -7.60 -6.29 -6.57
C ARG A 57 -8.48 -5.24 -5.89
N LEU A 58 -7.94 -4.51 -4.93
CA LEU A 58 -8.67 -3.41 -4.29
C LEU A 58 -8.85 -2.26 -5.28
N LEU A 59 -7.80 -1.90 -6.01
CA LEU A 59 -7.80 -0.82 -7.01
C LEU A 59 -8.73 -1.11 -8.19
N GLU A 60 -8.90 -2.36 -8.61
CA GLU A 60 -9.90 -2.76 -9.61
C GLU A 60 -11.34 -2.38 -9.19
N GLY A 61 -11.59 -2.25 -7.89
CA GLY A 61 -12.88 -1.81 -7.35
C GLY A 61 -13.08 -0.29 -7.35
N PHE A 62 -12.08 0.50 -7.73
CA PHE A 62 -12.14 1.96 -7.75
C PHE A 62 -12.03 2.51 -9.17
N PRO A 63 -12.73 3.61 -9.48
CA PRO A 63 -12.55 4.30 -10.74
C PRO A 63 -11.14 4.89 -10.83
N SER A 64 -10.52 4.80 -12.00
CA SER A 64 -9.17 5.31 -12.29
C SER A 64 -9.15 6.33 -13.43
N ASP A 65 -10.30 6.88 -13.79
CA ASP A 65 -10.47 7.84 -14.90
C ASP A 65 -9.83 9.21 -14.62
N THR A 66 -9.68 9.59 -13.35
CA THR A 66 -9.16 10.90 -12.96
C THR A 66 -8.09 10.82 -11.88
N GLU A 67 -7.17 11.79 -11.91
CA GLU A 67 -6.08 11.89 -10.94
C GLU A 67 -6.57 11.99 -9.48
N ASP A 68 -7.70 12.67 -9.22
CA ASP A 68 -8.25 12.80 -7.86
C ASP A 68 -8.76 11.46 -7.28
N GLN A 69 -9.26 10.58 -8.15
CA GLN A 69 -9.73 9.25 -7.75
C GLN A 69 -8.58 8.32 -7.37
N VAL A 70 -7.44 8.47 -8.04
CA VAL A 70 -6.23 7.68 -7.76
C VAL A 70 -5.29 8.38 -6.77
N ALA A 71 -5.58 9.60 -6.35
CA ALA A 71 -4.75 10.37 -5.44
C ALA A 71 -4.77 9.77 -4.03
N THR A 72 -3.58 9.45 -3.51
CA THR A 72 -3.43 8.99 -2.13
C THR A 72 -3.86 10.09 -1.17
N LYS A 73 -4.63 9.72 -0.15
CA LYS A 73 -5.08 10.63 0.91
C LYS A 73 -4.04 10.72 2.03
N ARG A 74 -3.09 9.79 2.08
CA ARG A 74 -2.01 9.73 3.08
C ARG A 74 -0.65 9.89 2.43
N LEU A 75 0.26 10.61 3.09
CA LEU A 75 1.64 10.76 2.64
C LEU A 75 2.48 9.53 2.95
N SER A 76 2.17 8.84 4.05
CA SER A 76 2.90 7.66 4.49
C SER A 76 2.04 6.76 5.35
N VAL A 77 2.28 5.45 5.28
CA VAL A 77 1.62 4.42 6.10
C VAL A 77 2.70 3.55 6.75
N GLY A 78 2.72 3.47 8.08
CA GLY A 78 3.75 2.73 8.85
C GLY A 78 5.18 3.12 8.53
N GLY A 79 5.42 4.38 8.15
CA GLY A 79 6.74 4.88 7.74
C GLY A 79 7.14 4.57 6.29
N VAL A 80 6.27 3.93 5.49
CA VAL A 80 6.46 3.82 4.04
C VAL A 80 5.86 5.04 3.37
N GLN A 81 6.63 5.70 2.50
CA GLN A 81 6.13 6.80 1.67
C GLN A 81 5.25 6.26 0.55
N LEU A 82 4.03 6.78 0.49
CA LEU A 82 3.09 6.45 -0.57
C LEU A 82 3.37 7.30 -1.81
N PRO A 83 3.13 6.77 -3.02
CA PRO A 83 3.16 7.58 -4.24
C PRO A 83 2.02 8.59 -4.20
N THR A 84 2.17 9.74 -4.87
CA THR A 84 1.09 10.74 -4.97
C THR A 84 -0.20 10.17 -5.57
N TYR A 85 -0.05 9.24 -6.50
CA TYR A 85 -1.14 8.53 -7.16
C TYR A 85 -0.94 7.03 -7.02
N LEU A 86 -1.99 6.32 -6.63
CA LEU A 86 -2.02 4.87 -6.46
C LEU A 86 -3.04 4.27 -7.43
N HIS A 87 -2.54 3.67 -8.50
CA HIS A 87 -3.30 2.91 -9.47
C HIS A 87 -2.47 1.74 -10.01
N ASP A 88 -3.08 0.85 -10.77
CA ASP A 88 -2.45 -0.36 -11.28
C ASP A 88 -1.11 -0.07 -11.99
N GLY A 89 -1.07 0.94 -12.86
CA GLY A 89 0.15 1.36 -13.56
C GLY A 89 1.30 1.75 -12.62
N VAL A 90 1.05 2.49 -11.53
CA VAL A 90 2.09 2.86 -10.56
C VAL A 90 2.58 1.65 -9.78
N VAL A 91 1.67 0.76 -9.40
CA VAL A 91 2.02 -0.48 -8.70
C VAL A 91 2.91 -1.35 -9.60
N ARG A 92 2.52 -1.52 -10.87
CA ARG A 92 3.30 -2.29 -11.85
C ARG A 92 4.64 -1.65 -12.18
N ASP A 93 4.73 -0.32 -12.25
CA ASP A 93 6.00 0.38 -12.43
C ASP A 93 6.95 0.18 -11.24
N ARG A 94 6.43 0.28 -10.01
CA ARG A 94 7.22 0.16 -8.76
C ARG A 94 7.70 -1.26 -8.50
N PHE A 95 6.85 -2.25 -8.77
CA PHE A 95 7.08 -3.65 -8.44
C PHE A 95 7.52 -4.49 -9.65
N GLY A 96 7.34 -4.01 -10.87
CA GLY A 96 7.81 -4.67 -12.09
C GLY A 96 7.13 -6.02 -12.32
N ASP A 97 7.94 -7.06 -12.55
CA ASP A 97 7.50 -8.41 -12.94
C ASP A 97 6.70 -9.16 -11.85
N ILE A 98 6.76 -8.70 -10.60
CA ILE A 98 6.01 -9.29 -9.48
C ILE A 98 4.62 -8.67 -9.29
N ALA A 99 4.20 -7.74 -10.16
CA ALA A 99 2.88 -7.11 -10.13
C ALA A 99 1.86 -7.76 -11.07
#